data_AF-A0A2D6XAV4-F1
#
_entry.id   AF-A0A2D6XAV4-F1
#
_cell.length_a   1.000
_cell.length_b   1.000
_cell.length_c   1.000
_cell.angle_alpha   90.00
_cell.angle_beta   90.00
_cell.angle_gamma   90.00
#
_symmetry.space_group_name_H-M   'P 1'
#
loop_
_entity.id
_entity.type
_entity.pdbx_description
1 polymer ?
#
loop_
_entity_poly.entity_id
_entity_poly.type
_entity_poly.pdbx_seq_one_letter_code
_entity_poly.pdbx_strand_id
1 'polypeptide(L)'
;MVNMMAEEKHGFYVDFELRPEEDREQTIAQGMPIFKDVEFAIITMPGGGLVVDKQITEELLREWRHGDNRRKPPSPFAFTAYEAWKEGREAPVNGTDLKNWPGVTPAQLKTCQNATIRTIQDLASANADTIRKLGMGGVAMVEKAKSYLDSAESNKASEEVASLKIKMESLVEAINKKDRQIEDLLERLENAPKKRGRPRKEE
;
A
#
# COMPACT_ATOMS: atom_id res chain seq x y z
N MET A 1 -1.31 -5.93 -18.88
CA MET A 1 -0.06 -5.79 -18.09
C MET A 1 -0.45 -5.26 -16.73
N VAL A 2 -0.59 -6.15 -15.74
CA VAL A 2 -0.75 -5.73 -14.35
C VAL A 2 0.62 -5.24 -13.92
N ASN A 3 0.73 -3.95 -13.65
CA ASN A 3 1.96 -3.33 -13.19
C ASN A 3 2.26 -3.93 -11.82
N MET A 4 3.20 -4.88 -11.74
CA MET A 4 3.81 -5.31 -10.49
C MET A 4 4.63 -4.11 -9.99
N MET A 5 3.96 -3.14 -9.38
CA MET A 5 4.63 -2.24 -8.47
C MET A 5 5.25 -3.15 -7.41
N ALA A 6 6.58 -3.21 -7.40
CA ALA A 6 7.34 -3.91 -6.39
C ALA A 6 6.71 -3.59 -5.03
N GLU A 7 6.26 -4.63 -4.31
CA GLU A 7 5.68 -4.49 -2.98
C GLU A 7 6.58 -3.55 -2.19
N GLU A 8 6.02 -2.42 -1.76
CA GLU A 8 6.73 -1.49 -0.90
C GLU A 8 7.22 -2.30 0.30
N LYS A 9 8.54 -2.36 0.50
CA LYS A 9 9.10 -3.01 1.68
C LYS A 9 8.61 -2.22 2.89
N HIS A 10 7.57 -2.76 3.52
CA HIS A 10 7.10 -2.41 4.85
C HIS A 10 8.30 -2.43 5.79
N GLY A 11 8.82 -1.26 6.15
CA GLY A 11 10.14 -1.24 6.74
C GLY A 11 10.61 0.07 7.32
N PHE A 12 9.78 1.09 7.45
CA PHE A 12 10.13 2.29 8.21
C PHE A 12 8.91 3.08 8.65
N TYR A 13 9.11 3.87 9.70
CA TYR A 13 8.20 4.90 10.18
C TYR A 13 8.76 6.25 9.79
N VAL A 14 7.89 7.21 9.54
CA VAL A 14 8.27 8.60 9.32
C VAL A 14 7.47 9.49 10.25
N ASP A 15 8.19 10.36 10.96
CA ASP A 15 7.63 11.46 11.73
C ASP A 15 8.18 12.77 11.14
N PHE A 16 7.51 13.90 11.37
CA PHE A 16 7.87 15.18 10.74
C PHE A 16 7.96 16.30 11.76
N GLU A 17 8.92 17.21 11.56
CA GLU A 17 9.12 18.37 12.41
C GLU A 17 9.66 19.58 11.66
N LEU A 18 9.52 20.76 12.29
CA LEU A 18 10.10 22.02 11.82
C LEU A 18 11.36 22.31 12.63
N ARG A 19 12.48 22.54 11.95
CA ARG A 19 13.75 22.95 12.57
C ARG A 19 14.10 24.37 12.13
N PRO A 20 14.44 25.28 13.06
CA PRO A 20 14.95 26.58 12.70
C PRO A 20 16.40 26.45 12.21
N GLU A 21 16.66 26.73 10.94
CA GLU A 21 18.02 26.80 10.38
C GLU A 21 18.39 28.21 9.99
N GLU A 22 19.66 28.58 10.20
CA GLU A 22 20.17 29.90 9.85
C GLU A 22 20.21 30.08 8.33
N ASP A 23 19.50 31.07 7.82
CA ASP A 23 19.64 31.53 6.46
C ASP A 23 20.88 32.42 6.35
N ARG A 24 22.01 31.79 6.04
CA ARG A 24 23.30 32.49 5.93
C ARG A 24 23.29 33.59 4.87
N GLU A 25 22.56 33.40 3.78
CA GLU A 25 22.49 34.40 2.70
C GLU A 25 21.79 35.67 3.19
N GLN A 26 20.64 35.51 3.84
CA GLN A 26 19.93 36.66 4.40
C GLN A 26 20.63 37.24 5.63
N THR A 27 21.30 36.40 6.42
CA THR A 27 22.11 36.83 7.56
C THR A 27 23.24 37.75 7.11
N ILE A 28 23.94 37.39 6.03
CA ILE A 28 24.98 38.24 5.42
C ILE A 28 24.37 39.51 4.83
N ALA A 29 23.22 39.42 4.16
CA ALA A 29 22.57 40.56 3.52
C ALA A 29 22.02 41.59 4.52
N GLN A 30 21.49 41.15 5.66
CA GLN A 30 20.88 42.03 6.67
C GLN A 30 21.82 42.34 7.85
N GLY A 31 22.97 41.67 7.94
CA GLY A 31 23.95 41.87 9.01
C GLY A 31 23.50 41.37 10.39
N MET A 32 22.45 40.53 10.45
CA MET A 32 21.94 39.93 11.69
C MET A 32 21.49 38.49 11.42
N PRO A 33 21.60 37.56 12.40
CA PRO A 33 21.17 36.17 12.22
C PRO A 33 19.69 36.07 11.88
N ILE A 34 19.38 35.50 10.72
CA ILE A 34 18.02 35.18 10.28
C ILE A 34 17.88 33.68 10.23
N PHE A 35 16.77 33.19 10.78
CA PHE A 35 16.42 31.79 10.78
C PHE A 35 15.19 31.57 9.90
N LYS A 36 15.15 30.44 9.22
CA LYS A 36 13.97 29.96 8.50
C LYS A 36 13.57 28.59 9.04
N ASP A 37 12.27 28.34 9.05
CA ASP A 37 11.75 27.04 9.42
C ASP A 37 11.94 26.08 8.25
N VAL A 38 12.68 25.01 8.51
CA VAL A 38 12.98 23.95 7.55
C VAL A 38 12.25 22.68 7.99
N GLU A 39 11.52 22.08 7.05
CA GLU A 39 10.79 20.84 7.28
C GLU A 39 11.75 19.65 7.22
N PHE A 40 11.68 18.78 8.23
CA PHE A 40 12.47 17.55 8.32
C PHE A 40 11.57 16.33 8.46
N ALA A 41 11.97 15.25 7.81
CA ALA A 41 11.44 13.92 7.96
C ALA A 41 12.41 13.06 8.78
N ILE A 42 11.92 12.53 9.90
CA ILE A 42 12.64 11.62 10.78
C ILE A 42 12.23 10.20 10.40
N ILE A 43 13.11 9.49 9.70
CA ILE A 43 12.86 8.13 9.21
C ILE A 43 13.45 7.13 10.19
N THR A 44 12.60 6.32 10.81
CA THR A 44 13.00 5.32 11.80
C THR A 44 12.74 3.91 11.29
N MET A 45 13.77 3.06 11.27
CA MET A 45 13.62 1.64 10.94
C MET A 45 12.96 0.86 12.11
N PRO A 46 12.15 -0.18 11.82
CA PRO A 46 11.60 -1.06 12.84
C PRO A 46 12.72 -1.64 13.73
N GLY A 47 12.47 -1.72 15.03
CA GLY A 47 13.52 -2.05 16.00
C GLY A 47 14.35 -0.85 16.48
N GLY A 48 14.16 0.33 15.88
CA GLY A 48 14.79 1.59 16.31
C GLY A 48 16.31 1.63 16.15
N GLY A 49 16.88 0.74 15.33
CA GLY A 49 18.33 0.63 15.16
C GLY A 49 18.95 1.74 14.29
N LEU A 50 18.16 2.28 13.36
CA LEU A 50 18.59 3.35 12.46
C LEU A 50 17.51 4.43 12.42
N VAL A 51 17.93 5.66 12.74
CA VAL A 51 17.13 6.89 12.60
C VAL A 51 17.90 7.78 11.64
N VAL A 52 17.22 8.25 10.58
CA VAL A 52 17.80 9.13 9.56
C VAL A 52 16.93 10.34 9.41
N ASP A 53 17.52 11.50 9.65
CA ASP A 53 16.86 12.77 9.44
C ASP A 53 17.14 13.25 8.01
N LYS A 54 16.09 13.63 7.28
CA LYS A 54 16.22 14.21 5.96
C LYS A 54 15.42 15.50 5.89
N GLN A 55 16.05 16.54 5.38
CA GLN A 55 15.33 17.73 4.98
C GLN A 55 14.32 17.38 3.89
N ILE A 56 13.11 17.90 4.01
CA ILE A 56 12.07 17.73 3.00
C ILE A 56 12.34 18.70 1.86
N THR A 57 12.64 18.13 0.70
CA THR A 57 12.86 18.86 -0.55
C THR A 57 11.90 18.33 -1.60
N GLU A 58 11.65 19.12 -2.65
CA GLU A 58 10.86 18.67 -3.80
C GLU A 58 11.41 17.39 -4.44
N GLU A 59 12.73 17.21 -4.41
CA GLU A 59 13.37 15.99 -4.89
C GLU A 59 13.03 14.79 -4.00
N LEU A 60 13.03 14.94 -2.67
CA LEU A 60 12.65 13.87 -1.75
C LEU A 60 11.17 13.49 -1.91
N LEU A 61 10.28 14.47 -2.05
CA LEU A 61 8.85 14.22 -2.28
C LEU A 61 8.62 13.51 -3.61
N ARG A 62 9.37 13.89 -4.65
CA ARG A 62 9.35 13.20 -5.95
C ARG A 62 9.87 11.76 -5.83
N GLU A 63 10.96 11.53 -5.09
CA GLU A 63 11.50 10.19 -4.80
C GLU A 63 10.44 9.33 -4.10
N TRP A 64 9.74 9.85 -3.10
CA TRP A 64 8.67 9.09 -2.43
C TRP A 64 7.48 8.81 -3.34
N ARG A 65 7.08 9.76 -4.19
CA ARG A 65 5.93 9.58 -5.08
C ARG A 65 6.20 8.61 -6.24
N HIS A 66 7.39 8.67 -6.83
CA HIS A 66 7.67 8.00 -8.11
C HIS A 66 8.84 7.00 -8.07
N GLY A 67 9.60 6.98 -6.97
CA GLY A 67 10.88 6.30 -6.91
C GLY A 67 11.97 7.07 -7.67
N ASP A 68 13.15 6.48 -7.74
CA ASP A 68 14.28 6.98 -8.52
C ASP A 68 14.78 5.92 -9.50
N ASN A 69 15.33 6.37 -10.63
CA ASN A 69 15.99 5.56 -11.66
C ASN A 69 17.16 4.71 -11.10
N ARG A 70 17.64 5.01 -9.88
CA ARG A 70 18.67 4.25 -9.15
C ARG A 70 18.12 3.08 -8.31
N ARG A 71 16.91 2.58 -8.61
CA ARG A 71 16.25 1.42 -7.97
C ARG A 71 15.76 1.66 -6.54
N LYS A 72 15.54 2.91 -6.13
CA LYS A 72 14.76 3.17 -4.93
C LYS A 72 13.28 3.09 -5.31
N PRO A 73 12.50 2.14 -4.74
CA PRO A 73 11.08 2.10 -4.99
C PRO A 73 10.41 3.37 -4.43
N PRO A 74 9.27 3.79 -5.00
CA PRO A 74 8.45 4.81 -4.38
C PRO A 74 8.05 4.38 -2.96
N SER A 75 7.82 5.36 -2.10
CA SER A 75 7.14 5.17 -0.82
C SER A 75 5.88 6.04 -0.77
N PRO A 76 4.75 5.54 -1.31
CA PRO A 76 3.45 6.21 -1.18
C PRO A 76 3.07 6.44 0.28
N PHE A 77 3.49 5.56 1.19
CA PHE A 77 3.30 5.74 2.62
C PHE A 77 3.91 7.05 3.14
N ALA A 78 5.21 7.27 2.91
CA ALA A 78 5.90 8.45 3.41
C ALA A 78 5.33 9.73 2.80
N PHE A 79 4.99 9.68 1.51
CA PHE A 79 4.36 10.79 0.82
C PHE A 79 2.98 11.15 1.42
N THR A 80 2.11 10.15 1.63
CA THR A 80 0.78 10.35 2.22
C THR A 80 0.88 10.83 3.67
N ALA A 81 1.85 10.33 4.43
CA ALA A 81 2.09 10.76 5.80
C ALA A 81 2.54 12.23 5.86
N TYR A 82 3.34 12.69 4.90
CA TYR A 82 3.70 14.10 4.79
C TYR A 82 2.49 14.98 4.46
N GLU A 83 1.64 14.59 3.52
CA GLU A 83 0.40 15.33 3.23
C GLU A 83 -0.51 15.41 4.46
N ALA A 84 -0.68 14.30 5.20
CA ALA A 84 -1.44 14.30 6.44
C ALA A 84 -0.84 15.25 7.49
N TRP A 85 0.48 15.26 7.65
CA TRP A 85 1.17 16.17 8.57
C TRP A 85 0.98 17.64 8.19
N LYS A 86 1.11 17.99 6.90
CA LYS A 86 0.86 19.35 6.39
C LYS A 86 -0.57 19.82 6.63
N GLU A 87 -1.53 18.90 6.63
CA GLU A 87 -2.93 19.16 6.93
C GLU A 87 -3.26 19.09 8.44
N GLY A 88 -2.29 18.79 9.30
CA GLY A 88 -2.49 18.64 10.74
C GLY A 88 -3.29 17.39 11.13
N ARG A 89 -3.37 16.39 10.25
CA ARG A 89 -4.03 15.10 10.48
C ARG A 89 -3.07 14.09 11.09
N GLU A 90 -3.62 13.08 11.76
CA GLU A 90 -2.84 11.94 12.26
C GLU A 90 -2.22 11.17 11.08
N ALA A 91 -0.93 10.87 11.18
CA ALA A 91 -0.22 10.13 10.14
C ALA A 91 -0.80 8.71 10.01
N PRO A 92 -0.94 8.18 8.78
CA PRO A 92 -1.36 6.80 8.59
C PRO A 92 -0.35 5.85 9.25
N VAL A 93 -0.83 4.68 9.65
CA VAL A 93 0.05 3.57 10.05
C VAL A 93 0.38 2.77 8.80
N ASN A 94 1.67 2.54 8.53
CA ASN A 94 2.10 1.64 7.47
C ASN A 94 1.84 0.20 7.94
N GLY A 95 0.66 -0.35 7.66
CA GLY A 95 0.32 -1.75 7.95
C GLY A 95 -0.83 -1.99 8.90
N THR A 96 -0.84 -3.20 9.48
CA THR A 96 -1.84 -3.60 10.47
C THR A 96 -1.34 -3.21 11.86
N ASP A 97 -1.98 -2.21 12.46
CA ASP A 97 -1.61 -1.73 13.81
C ASP A 97 -1.72 -2.85 14.85
N LEU A 98 -0.65 -3.04 15.63
CA LEU A 98 -0.61 -3.99 16.74
C LEU A 98 -1.67 -3.70 17.81
N LYS A 99 -2.11 -2.45 17.96
CA LYS A 99 -3.18 -2.07 18.91
C LYS A 99 -4.48 -2.79 18.64
N ASN A 100 -4.77 -3.10 17.38
CA ASN A 100 -6.01 -3.75 16.95
C ASN A 100 -5.88 -5.27 16.89
N TRP A 101 -4.69 -5.82 17.16
CA TRP A 101 -4.45 -7.26 17.06
C TRP A 101 -4.72 -7.95 18.40
N PRO A 102 -5.69 -8.89 18.48
CA PRO A 102 -5.97 -9.64 19.71
C PRO A 102 -4.84 -10.64 20.08
N GLY A 103 -3.81 -10.76 19.24
CA GLY A 103 -2.70 -11.67 19.45
C GLY A 103 -1.73 -11.25 20.56
N VAL A 104 -1.75 -10.00 20.99
CA VAL A 104 -0.87 -9.47 22.05
C VAL A 104 -1.68 -8.93 23.22
N THR A 105 -1.13 -9.11 24.42
CA THR A 105 -1.66 -8.48 25.63
C THR A 105 -1.26 -6.99 25.66
N PRO A 106 -1.95 -6.13 26.45
CA PRO A 106 -1.57 -4.73 26.59
C PRO A 106 -0.13 -4.51 27.09
N ALA A 107 0.38 -5.42 27.92
CA ALA A 107 1.77 -5.38 28.39
C ALA A 107 2.75 -5.66 27.24
N GLN A 108 2.48 -6.69 26.43
CA GLN A 108 3.28 -7.04 25.26
C GLN A 108 3.24 -5.95 24.19
N LEU A 109 2.09 -5.30 24.00
CA LEU A 109 1.94 -4.15 23.11
C LEU A 109 2.86 -3.01 23.52
N LYS A 110 2.92 -2.67 24.82
CA LYS A 110 3.87 -1.65 25.32
C LYS A 110 5.32 -2.06 25.07
N THR A 111 5.66 -3.34 25.27
CA THR A 111 7.00 -3.84 24.97
C THR A 111 7.34 -3.72 23.47
N CYS A 112 6.39 -4.02 22.59
CA CYS A 112 6.56 -3.84 21.13
C CYS A 112 6.77 -2.36 20.78
N GLN A 113 5.97 -1.46 21.35
CA GLN A 113 6.11 -0.02 21.15
C GLN A 113 7.47 0.49 21.63
N ASN A 114 7.95 0.04 22.79
CA ASN A 114 9.27 0.38 23.31
C ASN A 114 10.42 -0.16 22.43
N ALA A 115 10.18 -1.28 21.74
CA ALA A 115 11.10 -1.83 20.75
C ALA A 115 10.95 -1.18 19.36
N THR A 116 10.15 -0.11 19.23
CA THR A 116 9.86 0.56 17.95
C THR A 116 9.28 -0.42 16.93
N ILE A 117 8.26 -1.17 17.36
CA ILE A 117 7.42 -2.03 16.52
C ILE A 117 5.98 -1.55 16.67
N ARG A 118 5.40 -1.06 15.57
CA ARG A 118 4.04 -0.51 15.50
C ARG A 118 3.06 -1.46 14.80
N THR A 119 3.52 -2.35 13.93
CA THR A 119 2.65 -3.23 13.13
C THR A 119 2.95 -4.72 13.26
N ILE A 120 2.00 -5.56 12.85
CA ILE A 120 2.15 -7.03 12.85
C ILE A 120 3.25 -7.46 11.86
N GLN A 121 3.34 -6.81 10.71
CA GLN A 121 4.32 -7.07 9.66
C GLN A 121 5.76 -6.81 10.17
N ASP A 122 5.94 -5.73 10.91
CA ASP A 122 7.21 -5.39 11.53
C ASP A 122 7.60 -6.38 12.62
N LEU A 123 6.62 -6.85 13.41
CA LEU A 123 6.84 -7.88 14.42
C LEU A 123 7.25 -9.21 13.77
N ALA A 124 6.58 -9.62 12.70
CA ALA A 124 6.91 -10.84 11.97
C ALA A 124 8.31 -10.78 11.32
N SER A 125 8.74 -9.58 10.92
CA SER A 125 10.05 -9.32 10.29
C SER A 125 11.16 -8.96 11.29
N ALA A 126 10.90 -9.04 12.59
CA ALA A 126 11.85 -8.65 13.62
C ALA A 126 13.16 -9.47 13.55
N ASN A 127 14.30 -8.78 13.62
CA ASN A 127 15.63 -9.39 13.67
C ASN A 127 16.02 -9.82 15.10
N ALA A 128 17.17 -10.47 15.25
CA ALA A 128 17.64 -10.99 16.54
C ALA A 128 17.79 -9.90 17.62
N ASP A 129 18.26 -8.70 17.24
CA ASP A 129 18.41 -7.58 18.17
C ASP A 129 17.06 -7.05 18.66
N THR A 130 16.09 -6.90 17.75
CA THR A 130 14.73 -6.51 18.07
C THR A 130 14.06 -7.57 18.96
N ILE A 131 14.23 -8.86 18.66
CA ILE A 131 13.72 -9.96 19.49
C ILE A 131 14.33 -9.90 20.89
N ARG A 132 15.63 -9.58 21.01
CA ARG A 132 16.29 -9.40 22.31
C ARG A 132 15.68 -8.24 23.10
N LYS A 133 15.32 -7.13 22.44
CA LYS A 133 14.63 -5.99 23.06
C LYS A 133 13.22 -6.35 23.54
N LEU A 134 12.53 -7.27 22.86
CA LEU A 134 11.21 -7.76 23.27
C LEU A 134 11.27 -8.62 24.55
N GLY A 135 12.45 -9.13 24.92
CA GLY A 135 12.66 -9.90 26.14
C GLY A 135 12.05 -11.30 26.08
N MET A 136 11.71 -11.84 27.26
CA MET A 136 11.17 -13.21 27.36
C MET A 136 9.85 -13.33 26.62
N GLY A 137 9.75 -14.31 25.72
CA GLY A 137 8.57 -14.52 24.88
C GLY A 137 8.57 -13.75 23.55
N GLY A 138 9.61 -12.95 23.26
CA GLY A 138 9.73 -12.26 21.97
C GLY A 138 9.66 -13.21 20.77
N VAL A 139 10.36 -14.35 20.83
CA VAL A 139 10.33 -15.38 19.76
C VAL A 139 8.91 -15.89 19.52
N ALA A 140 8.17 -16.22 20.58
CA ALA A 140 6.80 -16.71 20.47
C ALA A 140 5.85 -15.64 19.90
N MET A 141 6.07 -14.35 20.21
CA MET A 141 5.30 -13.25 19.61
C MET A 141 5.57 -13.12 18.11
N VAL A 142 6.82 -13.22 17.69
CA VAL A 142 7.21 -13.20 16.27
C VAL A 142 6.59 -14.39 15.52
N GLU A 143 6.66 -15.59 16.09
CA GLU A 143 6.05 -16.79 15.51
C GLU A 143 4.53 -16.64 15.37
N LYS A 144 3.85 -16.14 16.40
CA LYS A 144 2.41 -15.85 16.36
C LYS A 144 2.05 -14.81 15.30
N ALA A 145 2.88 -13.78 15.13
CA ALA A 145 2.68 -12.77 14.09
C ALA A 145 2.83 -13.35 12.68
N LYS A 146 3.85 -14.20 12.46
CA LYS A 146 4.03 -14.94 11.20
C LYS A 146 2.84 -15.83 10.90
N SER A 147 2.43 -16.67 11.85
CA SER A 147 1.27 -17.55 11.66
C SER A 147 -0.03 -16.78 11.38
N TYR A 148 -0.20 -15.60 11.98
CA TYR A 148 -1.36 -14.75 11.69
C TYR A 148 -1.34 -14.24 10.24
N LEU A 149 -0.19 -13.74 9.76
CA LEU A 149 -0.04 -13.29 8.37
C LEU A 149 -0.22 -14.44 7.37
N ASP A 150 0.36 -15.61 7.66
CA ASP A 150 0.22 -16.81 6.82
C ASP A 150 -1.26 -17.25 6.73
N SER A 151 -1.98 -17.21 7.85
CA SER A 151 -3.41 -17.54 7.87
C SER A 151 -4.27 -16.52 7.12
N ALA A 152 -3.91 -15.24 7.17
CA ALA A 152 -4.60 -14.18 6.46
C ALA A 152 -4.43 -14.34 4.94
N GLU A 153 -3.23 -14.67 4.47
CA GLU A 153 -2.96 -14.98 3.06
C GLU A 153 -3.73 -16.22 2.59
N SER A 154 -3.78 -17.28 3.40
CA SER A 154 -4.56 -18.49 3.06
C SER A 154 -6.07 -18.22 2.95
N ASN A 155 -6.62 -17.36 3.82
CA ASN A 155 -8.03 -16.98 3.77
C ASN A 155 -8.33 -16.15 2.51
N LYS A 156 -7.50 -15.14 2.23
CA LYS A 156 -7.60 -14.30 1.04
C LYS A 156 -7.58 -15.14 -0.25
N ALA A 157 -6.65 -16.09 -0.36
CA ALA A 157 -6.58 -16.99 -1.51
C ALA A 157 -7.87 -17.82 -1.66
N SER A 158 -8.48 -18.24 -0.56
CA SER A 158 -9.73 -18.99 -0.56
C SER A 158 -10.92 -18.13 -1.00
N GLU A 159 -11.00 -16.89 -0.54
CA GLU A 159 -12.02 -15.92 -0.95
C GLU A 159 -11.87 -15.48 -2.41
N GLU A 160 -10.64 -15.29 -2.89
CA GLU A 160 -10.37 -15.01 -4.30
C GLU A 160 -10.86 -16.17 -5.17
N VAL A 161 -10.53 -17.41 -4.81
CA VAL A 161 -11.02 -18.62 -5.51
C VAL A 161 -12.54 -18.69 -5.51
N ALA A 162 -13.20 -18.39 -4.39
CA ALA A 162 -14.67 -18.37 -4.31
C ALA A 162 -15.25 -17.28 -5.24
N SER A 163 -14.70 -16.08 -5.22
CA SER A 163 -15.14 -14.97 -6.08
C SER A 163 -14.94 -15.27 -7.57
N LEU A 164 -13.83 -15.92 -7.92
CA LEU A 164 -13.53 -16.34 -9.29
C LEU A 164 -14.48 -17.42 -9.77
N LYS A 165 -14.86 -18.37 -8.91
CA LYS A 165 -15.88 -19.38 -9.23
C LYS A 165 -17.25 -18.74 -9.52
N ILE A 166 -17.69 -17.78 -8.71
CA ILE A 166 -18.93 -17.05 -8.94
C ILE A 166 -18.88 -16.29 -10.28
N LYS A 167 -17.75 -15.64 -10.58
CA LYS A 167 -17.55 -14.97 -11.88
C LYS A 167 -17.58 -15.97 -13.03
N MET A 168 -16.92 -17.11 -12.92
CA MET A 168 -16.95 -18.17 -13.94
C MET A 168 -18.38 -18.67 -14.17
N GLU A 169 -19.14 -18.94 -13.12
CA GLU A 169 -20.53 -19.37 -13.22
C GLU A 169 -21.40 -18.33 -13.94
N SER A 170 -21.28 -17.05 -13.55
CA SER A 170 -21.99 -15.95 -14.23
C SER A 170 -21.60 -15.79 -15.71
N LEU A 171 -20.33 -16.03 -16.06
CA LEU A 171 -19.85 -15.96 -17.44
C LEU A 171 -20.36 -17.14 -18.26
N VAL A 172 -20.40 -18.34 -17.68
CA VAL A 172 -20.97 -19.53 -18.33
C VAL A 172 -22.46 -19.32 -18.60
N GLU A 173 -23.22 -18.79 -17.64
CA GLU A 173 -24.62 -18.43 -17.85
C GLU A 173 -24.80 -17.39 -18.98
N ALA A 174 -23.95 -16.36 -19.01
CA ALA A 174 -23.98 -15.35 -20.05
C ALA A 174 -23.64 -15.92 -21.45
N ILE A 175 -22.68 -16.85 -21.53
CA ILE A 175 -22.34 -17.55 -22.78
C ILE A 175 -23.53 -18.39 -23.23
N ASN A 176 -24.10 -19.23 -22.36
CA ASN A 176 -25.25 -20.05 -22.68
C ASN A 176 -26.45 -19.22 -23.16
N LYS A 177 -26.67 -18.05 -22.56
CA LYS A 177 -27.73 -17.12 -23.01
C LYS A 177 -27.44 -16.55 -24.40
N LYS A 178 -26.19 -16.18 -24.69
CA LYS A 178 -25.79 -15.69 -26.01
C LYS A 178 -25.87 -16.77 -27.07
N ASP A 179 -25.47 -18.00 -26.76
CA ASP A 179 -25.55 -19.13 -27.69
C ASP A 179 -27.01 -19.39 -28.09
N ARG A 180 -27.93 -19.38 -27.13
CA ARG A 180 -29.37 -19.45 -27.43
C ARG A 180 -29.87 -18.30 -28.29
N GLN A 181 -29.37 -17.08 -28.06
CA GLN A 181 -29.72 -15.92 -28.89
C GLN A 181 -29.17 -16.07 -30.31
N ILE A 182 -27.96 -16.60 -30.49
CA ILE A 182 -27.38 -16.87 -31.80
C ILE A 182 -28.21 -17.93 -32.53
N GLU A 183 -28.61 -19.00 -31.84
CA GLU A 183 -29.41 -20.07 -32.41
C GLU A 183 -30.79 -19.57 -32.90
N ASP A 184 -31.51 -18.78 -32.08
CA ASP A 184 -32.76 -18.12 -32.48
C ASP A 184 -32.57 -17.14 -33.65
N LEU A 185 -31.46 -16.40 -33.70
CA LEU A 185 -31.16 -15.51 -34.83
C LEU A 185 -30.85 -16.28 -36.12
N LEU A 186 -30.12 -17.39 -36.03
CA LEU A 186 -29.83 -18.26 -37.16
C LEU A 186 -31.11 -18.89 -37.73
N GLU A 187 -31.99 -19.39 -36.86
CA GLU A 187 -33.28 -19.96 -37.27
C GLU A 187 -34.19 -18.90 -37.93
N ARG A 188 -34.19 -17.67 -37.42
CA ARG A 188 -34.92 -16.54 -38.05
C ARG A 188 -34.34 -16.15 -39.41
N LEU A 189 -33.02 -16.22 -39.59
CA LEU A 189 -32.38 -15.96 -40.88
C LEU A 189 -32.70 -17.06 -41.90
N GLU A 190 -32.73 -18.31 -41.46
CA GLU A 190 -33.05 -19.47 -42.31
C GLU A 190 -34.52 -19.46 -42.76
N ASN A 191 -35.43 -19.02 -41.88
CA ASN A 191 -36.85 -18.85 -42.17
C ASN A 191 -37.22 -17.49 -42.78
N ALA A 192 -36.25 -16.61 -43.05
CA ALA A 192 -36.52 -15.30 -43.63
C ALA A 192 -36.93 -15.44 -45.12
N PRO A 193 -38.10 -14.90 -45.54
CA PRO A 193 -38.53 -15.01 -46.92
C PRO A 193 -37.54 -14.27 -47.85
N LYS A 194 -37.09 -14.95 -48.92
CA LYS A 194 -36.19 -14.37 -49.94
C LYS A 194 -36.80 -13.05 -50.43
N LYS A 195 -36.08 -11.93 -50.23
CA LYS A 195 -36.50 -10.61 -50.71
C LYS A 195 -36.78 -10.69 -52.21
N ARG A 196 -38.05 -10.57 -52.59
CA ARG A 196 -38.48 -10.47 -53.99
C ARG A 196 -37.81 -9.23 -54.59
N GLY A 197 -36.96 -9.45 -55.59
CA GLY A 197 -36.33 -8.38 -56.35
C GLY A 197 -37.38 -7.43 -56.94
N ARG A 198 -37.08 -6.13 -56.93
CA ARG A 198 -37.96 -5.08 -57.46
C ARG A 198 -38.33 -5.43 -58.91
N PRO A 199 -39.63 -5.44 -59.29
CA PRO A 199 -40.01 -5.80 -60.65
C PRO A 199 -39.38 -4.83 -61.65
N ARG A 200 -38.89 -5.38 -62.78
CA ARG A 200 -38.33 -4.59 -63.88
C ARG A 200 -39.44 -3.72 -64.46
N LYS A 201 -39.19 -2.42 -64.55
CA LYS A 201 -40.12 -1.46 -65.17
C LYS A 201 -40.09 -1.71 -66.68
N GLU A 202 -41.18 -2.22 -67.23
CA GLU A 202 -41.39 -2.27 -68.68
C GLU A 202 -42.07 -0.97 -69.14
N GLU A 203 -41.54 -0.48 -70.26
CA GLU A 203 -41.82 0.69 -71.13
C GLU A 203 -42.70 1.83 -70.60
#